data_AF-A0A258QVH2-F1
#
_entry.id   AF-A0A258QVH2-F1
#
_cell.length_a   1.000
_cell.length_b   1.000
_cell.length_c   1.000
_cell.angle_alpha   90.00
_cell.angle_beta   90.00
_cell.angle_gamma   90.00
#
_symmetry.space_group_name_H-M   'P 1'
#
loop_
_entity.id
_entity.type
_entity.pdbx_description
1 polymer ?
#
loop_
_entity_poly.entity_id
_entity_poly.type
_entity_poly.pdbx_seq_one_letter_code
_entity_poly.pdbx_strand_id
1 'polypeptide(L)'
;MTGGAIRMGTSQPRRLLLVASLALNLFFVGLAVAVAIQEARERTAVPAPVALDRSPAARIDRLAAALPAADAQALRTRFQGALGVIDAAQTASRVAQDKVRAALAAEPFDSAAADTALTQLRE
;
A
#
# COMPACT_ATOMS: atom_id res chain seq x y z
N MET A 1 60.26 -35.72 -37.02
CA MET A 1 59.26 -34.65 -37.22
C MET A 1 57.88 -35.30 -37.22
N THR A 2 57.37 -35.58 -36.02
CA THR A 2 56.04 -36.12 -35.71
C THR A 2 55.24 -34.94 -35.14
N GLY A 3 54.03 -34.61 -35.60
CA GLY A 3 52.89 -35.49 -35.81
C GLY A 3 51.93 -35.24 -34.63
N GLY A 4 50.79 -34.59 -34.89
CA GLY A 4 49.81 -34.28 -33.85
C GLY A 4 48.65 -33.43 -34.36
N ALA A 5 47.84 -34.01 -35.24
CA ALA A 5 46.65 -33.37 -35.80
C ALA A 5 45.59 -33.06 -34.73
N ILE A 6 44.98 -31.90 -34.88
CA ILE A 6 43.84 -31.39 -34.12
C ILE A 6 42.68 -32.38 -34.18
N ARG A 7 42.16 -32.80 -33.01
CA ARG A 7 40.85 -33.45 -32.89
C ARG A 7 39.88 -32.53 -32.15
N MET A 8 39.11 -31.78 -32.92
CA MET A 8 37.90 -31.07 -32.46
C MET A 8 36.83 -32.13 -32.16
N GLY A 9 36.64 -32.46 -30.88
CA GLY A 9 35.69 -33.48 -30.45
C GLY A 9 34.23 -33.05 -30.64
N THR A 10 33.53 -33.67 -31.59
CA THR A 10 32.13 -33.46 -31.97
C THR A 10 31.11 -34.02 -30.95
N SER A 11 31.19 -33.62 -29.68
CA SER A 11 30.25 -34.06 -28.61
C SER A 11 29.35 -32.95 -28.03
N GLN A 12 29.44 -31.73 -28.57
CA GLN A 12 28.80 -30.53 -28.01
C GLN A 12 27.30 -30.33 -28.34
N PRO A 13 26.75 -30.62 -29.54
CA PRO A 13 25.38 -30.20 -29.86
C PRO A 13 24.33 -31.01 -29.08
N ARG A 14 24.57 -32.31 -28.84
CA ARG A 14 23.63 -33.15 -28.10
C ARG A 14 23.55 -32.77 -26.62
N ARG A 15 24.68 -32.42 -25.99
CA ARG A 15 24.69 -31.92 -24.60
C ARG A 15 24.01 -30.55 -24.50
N LEU A 16 24.26 -29.66 -25.47
CA LEU A 16 23.60 -28.36 -25.53
C LEU A 16 22.09 -28.49 -25.71
N LEU A 17 21.64 -29.38 -26.60
CA LEU A 17 20.21 -29.66 -26.81
C LEU A 17 19.54 -30.27 -25.57
N LEU A 18 20.23 -31.16 -24.86
CA LEU A 18 19.72 -31.71 -23.60
C LEU A 18 19.59 -30.64 -22.52
N VAL A 19 20.60 -29.77 -22.37
CA VAL A 19 20.57 -28.66 -21.42
C VAL A 19 19.48 -27.65 -21.80
N ALA A 20 19.35 -27.31 -23.08
CA ALA A 20 18.32 -26.40 -23.57
C ALA A 20 16.91 -26.98 -23.36
N SER A 21 16.72 -28.27 -23.65
CA SER A 21 15.45 -28.97 -23.41
C SER A 21 15.12 -28.99 -21.91
N LEU A 22 16.08 -29.30 -21.06
CA LEU A 22 15.89 -29.29 -19.61
C LEU A 22 15.52 -27.89 -19.12
N ALA A 23 16.27 -26.85 -19.52
CA ALA A 23 15.99 -25.46 -19.15
C ALA A 23 14.59 -25.02 -19.60
N LEU A 24 14.19 -25.40 -20.81
CA LEU A 24 12.87 -25.09 -21.35
C LEU A 24 11.75 -25.77 -20.55
N ASN A 25 11.95 -27.03 -20.13
CA ASN A 25 11.00 -27.72 -19.25
C ASN A 25 10.88 -27.02 -17.88
N LEU A 26 12.01 -26.66 -17.25
CA LEU A 26 11.97 -25.92 -15.98
C LEU A 26 11.29 -24.55 -16.15
N PHE A 27 11.49 -23.88 -17.27
CA PHE A 27 10.82 -22.62 -17.57
C PHE A 27 9.30 -22.77 -17.61
N PHE A 28 8.80 -23.79 -18.33
CA PHE A 28 7.36 -24.03 -18.40
C PHE A 28 6.76 -24.44 -17.05
N VAL A 29 7.45 -25.28 -16.27
CA VAL A 29 7.02 -25.63 -14.92
C VAL A 29 7.00 -24.40 -14.02
N GLY A 30 8.04 -23.56 -14.06
CA GLY A 30 8.10 -22.31 -13.31
C GLY A 30 6.98 -21.34 -13.68
N LEU A 31 6.68 -21.21 -14.97
CA LEU A 31 5.57 -20.38 -15.47
C LEU A 31 4.22 -20.90 -14.99
N ALA A 32 3.97 -22.20 -15.09
CA ALA A 32 2.72 -22.83 -14.62
C ALA A 32 2.53 -22.65 -13.10
N VAL A 33 3.61 -22.81 -12.32
CA VAL A 33 3.59 -22.58 -10.87
C VAL A 33 3.34 -21.10 -10.55
N ALA A 34 3.96 -20.17 -11.26
CA ALA A 34 3.75 -18.74 -11.07
C ALA A 34 2.30 -18.33 -11.33
N VAL A 35 1.70 -18.83 -12.43
CA VAL A 35 0.29 -18.60 -12.75
C VAL A 35 -0.62 -19.21 -11.68
N ALA A 36 -0.36 -20.45 -11.26
CA ALA A 36 -1.16 -21.11 -10.23
C ALA A 36 -1.10 -20.37 -8.87
N ILE A 37 0.06 -19.84 -8.49
CA ILE A 37 0.22 -19.01 -7.28
C ILE A 37 -0.56 -17.70 -7.44
N GLN A 38 -0.50 -17.06 -8.60
CA GLN A 38 -1.22 -15.81 -8.87
C GLN A 38 -2.74 -16.02 -8.81
N GLU A 39 -3.26 -17.08 -9.45
CA GLU A 39 -4.67 -17.43 -9.36
C GLU A 39 -5.09 -17.78 -7.94
N ALA A 40 -4.28 -18.54 -7.19
CA ALA A 40 -4.56 -18.85 -5.79
C ALA A 40 -4.59 -17.58 -4.93
N ARG A 41 -3.71 -16.62 -5.20
CA ARG A 41 -3.73 -15.29 -4.55
C ARG A 41 -4.98 -14.51 -4.91
N GLU A 42 -5.40 -14.50 -6.16
CA GLU A 42 -6.62 -13.80 -6.60
C GLU A 42 -7.88 -14.43 -6.00
N ARG A 43 -7.95 -15.76 -5.88
CA ARG A 43 -9.06 -16.47 -5.22
C ARG A 43 -9.12 -16.21 -3.72
N THR A 44 -7.98 -15.95 -3.09
CA THR A 44 -7.88 -15.66 -1.63
C THR A 44 -7.79 -14.16 -1.35
N ALA A 45 -7.68 -13.33 -2.39
CA ALA A 45 -7.62 -11.90 -2.26
C ALA A 45 -8.99 -11.40 -1.80
N VAL A 46 -9.04 -10.91 -0.56
CA VAL A 46 -10.14 -10.06 -0.11
C VAL A 46 -10.22 -8.93 -1.14
N PRO A 47 -11.39 -8.68 -1.77
CA PRO A 47 -11.50 -7.63 -2.77
C PRO A 47 -10.92 -6.36 -2.18
N ALA A 48 -10.00 -5.73 -2.93
CA ALA A 48 -9.37 -4.48 -2.53
C ALA A 48 -10.49 -3.57 -2.00
N PRO A 49 -10.37 -3.03 -0.78
CA PRO A 49 -11.44 -2.21 -0.24
C PRO A 49 -11.70 -1.14 -1.28
N VAL A 50 -12.91 -1.16 -1.87
CA VAL A 50 -13.43 -0.05 -2.68
C VAL A 50 -13.04 1.18 -1.88
N ALA A 51 -12.39 2.16 -2.52
CA ALA A 51 -11.96 3.39 -1.88
C ALA A 51 -13.22 4.09 -1.35
N LEU A 52 -13.69 3.63 -0.21
CA LEU A 52 -14.85 4.12 0.49
C LEU A 52 -14.43 5.51 0.85
N ASP A 53 -15.10 6.50 0.26
CA ASP A 53 -14.90 7.86 0.68
C ASP A 53 -15.10 7.91 2.20
N ARG A 54 -13.97 8.11 2.90
CA ARG A 54 -13.90 8.18 4.37
C ARG A 54 -14.07 9.61 4.84
N SER A 55 -14.42 10.53 3.93
CA SER A 55 -14.80 11.88 4.29
C SER A 55 -15.94 11.81 5.32
N PRO A 56 -15.94 12.71 6.32
CA PRO A 56 -17.04 12.80 7.28
C PRO A 56 -18.41 12.94 6.60
N ALA A 57 -18.45 13.67 5.47
CA ALA A 57 -19.64 13.83 4.64
C ALA A 57 -20.14 12.49 4.07
N ALA A 58 -19.28 11.70 3.42
CA ALA A 58 -19.67 10.41 2.85
C ALA A 58 -20.01 9.35 3.90
N ARG A 59 -19.46 9.45 5.12
CA ARG A 59 -19.90 8.61 6.24
C ARG A 59 -21.32 8.97 6.68
N ILE A 60 -21.66 10.25 6.66
CA ILE A 60 -22.98 10.73 7.11
C ILE A 60 -24.05 10.49 6.06
N ASP A 61 -23.72 10.62 4.79
CA ASP A 61 -24.66 10.23 3.73
C ASP A 61 -24.94 8.73 3.75
N ARG A 62 -23.95 7.89 4.10
CA ARG A 62 -24.19 6.46 4.34
C ARG A 62 -25.08 6.19 5.54
N LEU A 63 -24.88 6.91 6.65
CA LEU A 63 -25.73 6.78 7.84
C LEU A 63 -27.16 7.28 7.55
N ALA A 64 -27.29 8.39 6.84
CA ALA A 64 -28.56 8.98 6.45
C ALA A 64 -29.33 8.10 5.45
N ALA A 65 -28.65 7.35 4.59
CA ALA A 65 -29.27 6.40 3.67
C ALA A 65 -29.92 5.20 4.38
N ALA A 66 -29.48 4.87 5.60
CA ALA A 66 -30.05 3.80 6.41
C ALA A 66 -31.21 4.26 7.32
N LEU A 67 -31.53 5.56 7.31
CA LEU A 67 -32.53 6.17 8.20
C LEU A 67 -33.82 6.55 7.44
N PRO A 68 -34.98 6.59 8.13
CA PRO A 68 -36.19 7.21 7.59
C PRO A 68 -35.93 8.67 7.16
N ALA A 69 -36.65 9.14 6.15
CA ALA A 69 -36.37 10.43 5.50
C ALA A 69 -36.31 11.64 6.47
N ALA A 70 -37.20 11.66 7.48
CA ALA A 70 -37.24 12.73 8.48
C ALA A 70 -35.97 12.75 9.35
N ASP A 71 -35.52 11.58 9.81
CA ASP A 71 -34.33 11.44 10.66
C ASP A 71 -33.05 11.70 9.88
N ALA A 72 -33.00 11.24 8.61
CA ALA A 72 -31.91 11.50 7.69
C ALA A 72 -31.72 13.01 7.46
N GLN A 73 -32.81 13.77 7.33
CA GLN A 73 -32.76 15.22 7.17
C GLN A 73 -32.32 15.92 8.46
N ALA A 74 -32.83 15.50 9.62
CA ALA A 74 -32.41 16.04 10.91
C ALA A 74 -30.90 15.81 11.17
N LEU A 75 -30.38 14.63 10.81
CA LEU A 75 -28.96 14.29 10.91
C LEU A 75 -28.10 15.20 10.02
N ARG A 76 -28.49 15.38 8.75
CA ARG A 76 -27.75 16.25 7.82
C ARG A 76 -27.70 17.70 8.30
N THR A 77 -28.81 18.26 8.77
CA THR A 77 -28.87 19.64 9.27
C THR A 77 -27.97 19.85 10.48
N ARG A 78 -28.00 18.93 11.46
CA ARG A 78 -27.12 19.02 12.63
C ARG A 78 -25.65 18.92 12.24
N PHE A 79 -25.33 18.04 11.30
CA PHE A 79 -23.96 17.89 10.86
C PHE A 79 -23.44 19.12 10.10
N GLN A 80 -24.26 19.71 9.22
CA GLN A 80 -23.90 20.95 8.54
C GLN A 80 -23.57 22.08 9.53
N GLY A 81 -24.33 22.19 10.63
CA GLY A 81 -24.03 23.13 11.70
C GLY A 81 -22.72 22.85 12.45
N ALA A 82 -22.26 21.59 12.48
CA ALA A 82 -21.03 21.17 13.14
C ALA A 82 -19.79 21.19 12.22
N LEU A 83 -19.96 21.32 10.90
CA LEU A 83 -18.87 21.25 9.92
C LEU A 83 -17.74 22.24 10.23
N GLY A 84 -18.07 23.48 10.59
CA GLY A 84 -17.06 24.50 10.91
C GLY A 84 -16.22 24.14 12.14
N VAL A 85 -16.84 23.54 13.16
CA VAL A 85 -16.13 23.10 14.38
C VAL A 85 -15.21 21.92 14.06
N ILE A 86 -15.68 20.98 13.23
CA ILE A 86 -14.90 19.81 12.80
C ILE A 86 -13.70 20.24 11.96
N ASP A 87 -13.89 21.17 11.02
CA ASP A 87 -12.82 21.67 10.16
C ASP A 87 -11.76 22.44 10.96
N ALA A 88 -12.19 23.27 11.91
CA ALA A 88 -11.30 23.95 12.84
C ALA A 88 -10.49 22.95 13.69
N ALA A 89 -11.13 21.90 14.21
CA ALA A 89 -10.46 20.87 14.99
C ALA A 89 -9.46 20.06 14.14
N GLN A 90 -9.82 19.72 12.89
CA GLN A 90 -8.92 19.04 11.96
C GLN A 90 -7.69 19.89 11.61
N THR A 91 -7.91 21.18 11.38
CA THR A 91 -6.83 22.13 11.10
C THR A 91 -5.91 22.27 12.32
N ALA A 92 -6.48 22.44 13.52
CA ALA A 92 -5.71 22.50 14.76
C ALA A 92 -4.87 21.22 14.99
N SER A 93 -5.46 20.05 14.74
CA SER A 93 -4.76 18.77 14.86
C SER A 93 -3.58 18.66 13.89
N ARG A 94 -3.76 19.04 12.62
CA ARG A 94 -2.67 19.05 11.62
C ARG A 94 -1.55 19.99 12.04
N VAL A 95 -1.89 21.21 12.48
CA VAL A 95 -0.92 22.19 12.98
C VAL A 95 -0.13 21.64 14.17
N ALA A 96 -0.78 20.96 15.11
CA ALA A 96 -0.10 20.35 16.25
C ALA A 96 0.87 19.23 15.81
N GLN A 97 0.46 18.38 14.86
CA GLN A 97 1.32 17.33 14.30
C GLN A 97 2.53 17.92 13.57
N ASP A 98 2.34 18.99 12.80
CA ASP A 98 3.42 19.65 12.08
C ASP A 98 4.41 20.32 13.03
N LYS A 99 3.94 20.89 14.15
CA LYS A 99 4.81 21.41 15.22
C LYS A 99 5.67 20.32 15.84
N VAL A 100 5.09 19.15 16.13
CA VAL A 100 5.86 17.99 16.63
C VAL A 100 6.90 17.56 15.60
N ARG A 101 6.52 17.44 14.32
CA ARG A 101 7.46 17.08 13.25
C ARG A 101 8.61 18.08 13.15
N ALA A 102 8.32 19.38 13.23
CA ALA A 102 9.32 20.44 13.17
C ALA A 102 10.26 20.40 14.38
N ALA A 103 9.72 20.21 15.60
CA ALA A 103 10.52 20.14 16.81
C ALA A 103 11.47 18.92 16.83
N LEU A 104 11.00 17.78 16.31
CA LEU A 104 11.82 16.56 16.20
C LEU A 104 12.86 16.63 15.08
N ALA A 105 12.63 17.43 14.05
CA ALA A 105 13.55 17.62 12.92
C ALA A 105 14.51 18.81 13.09
N ALA A 106 14.43 19.54 14.21
CA ALA A 106 15.28 20.69 14.49
C ALA A 106 16.73 20.25 14.73
N GLU A 107 17.67 21.00 14.15
CA GLU A 107 19.12 20.80 14.35
C GLU A 107 19.76 22.13 14.79
N PRO A 108 20.42 22.19 15.97
CA PRO A 108 20.56 21.10 16.94
C PRO A 108 19.22 20.73 17.59
N PHE A 109 19.09 19.48 18.01
CA PHE A 109 17.87 18.97 18.66
C PHE A 109 17.62 19.65 20.02
N ASP A 110 16.38 20.14 20.22
CA ASP A 110 15.90 20.69 21.49
C ASP A 110 14.81 19.79 22.10
N SER A 111 15.21 19.02 23.11
CA SER A 111 14.30 18.13 23.84
C SER A 111 13.14 18.86 24.54
N ALA A 112 13.34 20.08 25.05
CA ALA A 112 12.29 20.82 25.74
C ALA A 112 11.22 21.32 24.76
N ALA A 113 11.64 21.73 23.57
CA ALA A 113 10.73 22.09 22.49
C ALA A 113 9.93 20.88 21.98
N ALA A 114 10.57 19.71 21.86
CA ALA A 114 9.91 18.47 21.48
C ALA A 114 8.84 18.03 22.51
N ASP A 115 9.18 18.05 23.81
CA ASP A 115 8.24 17.69 24.89
C ASP A 115 7.04 18.65 24.95
N THR A 116 7.28 19.94 24.74
CA THR A 116 6.22 20.95 24.66
C THR A 116 5.28 20.68 23.48
N ALA A 117 5.83 20.38 22.31
CA ALA A 117 5.03 20.07 21.11
C ALA A 117 4.22 18.78 21.29
N LEU A 118 4.80 17.75 21.91
CA LEU A 118 4.12 16.49 22.21
C LEU A 118 2.98 16.68 23.23
N THR A 119 3.19 17.54 24.23
CA THR A 119 2.14 17.90 25.19
C THR A 119 0.98 18.62 24.49
N GLN A 120 1.28 19.57 23.60
CA GLN A 120 0.28 20.29 22.81
C GLN A 120 -0.49 19.41 21.81
N LEU A 121 0.09 18.28 21.37
CA LEU A 121 -0.60 17.34 20.48
C LEU A 121 -1.65 16.49 21.20
N ARG A 122 -1.49 16.28 22.51
CA ARG A 122 -2.39 15.46 23.32
C ARG A 122 -3.64 16.21 23.77
N GLU A 123 -3.51 17.51 23.99
CA GLU A 123 -4.61 18.42 24.40
C GLU A 123 -5.47 18.85 23.20
#